data_AF-A0A9D5ZHL4-F1
#
_entry.id   AF-A0A9D5ZHL4-F1
#
_cell.length_a   1.000
_cell.length_b   1.000
_cell.length_c   1.000
_cell.angle_alpha   90.00
_cell.angle_beta   90.00
_cell.angle_gamma   90.00
#
_symmetry.space_group_name_H-M   'P 1'
#
loop_
_entity.id
_entity.type
_entity.pdbx_description
1 polymer ?
#
loop_
_entity_poly.entity_id
_entity_poly.type
_entity_poly.pdbx_seq_one_letter_code
_entity_poly.pdbx_strand_id
1 'polypeptide(L)'
;MNSRLQSRNVTVNGHRTSLRLEQDVWEALEEICDRENLSVHQVCSLVEDRRAGSSRTAAVRAFILRYFREAASDTGHVRAGHGKMAAVVSAKKTARADAGAGAEMN
;
A
#
# COMPACT_ATOMS: atom_id res chain seq x y z
N MET A 1 -1.28 -6.53 8.26
CA MET A 1 -0.25 -5.78 7.51
C MET A 1 1.09 -6.38 7.82
N ASN A 2 1.69 -7.10 6.89
CA ASN A 2 2.97 -7.76 7.11
C ASN A 2 4.13 -6.84 6.70
N SER A 3 4.69 -6.10 7.66
CA SER A 3 5.72 -5.09 7.42
C SER A 3 7.13 -5.67 7.19
N ARG A 4 7.26 -6.98 7.01
CA ARG A 4 8.56 -7.63 6.77
C ARG A 4 9.06 -7.28 5.38
N LEU A 5 10.16 -6.51 5.32
CA LEU A 5 10.86 -6.21 4.08
C LEU A 5 11.51 -7.47 3.48
N GLN A 6 11.30 -7.68 2.19
CA GLN A 6 11.87 -8.78 1.40
C GLN A 6 12.59 -8.24 0.18
N SER A 7 13.80 -8.74 -0.05
CA SER A 7 14.59 -8.44 -1.25
C SER A 7 14.36 -9.52 -2.31
N ARG A 8 13.97 -9.12 -3.52
CA ARG A 8 13.82 -10.01 -4.68
C ARG A 8 14.63 -9.47 -5.86
N ASN A 9 15.10 -10.37 -6.73
CA ASN A 9 15.80 -9.98 -7.94
C ASN A 9 14.79 -9.82 -9.08
N VAL A 10 14.87 -8.70 -9.78
CA VAL A 10 14.10 -8.41 -10.99
C VAL A 10 15.02 -7.97 -12.11
N THR A 11 14.67 -8.27 -13.35
CA THR A 11 15.33 -7.69 -14.52
C THR A 11 14.64 -6.38 -14.88
N VAL A 12 15.40 -5.29 -14.90
CA VAL A 12 14.92 -3.95 -15.27
C VAL A 12 15.74 -3.48 -16.46
N ASN A 13 15.12 -3.24 -17.61
CA ASN A 13 15.81 -2.83 -18.85
C ASN A 13 17.02 -3.72 -19.19
N GLY A 14 16.87 -5.05 -19.00
CA GLY A 14 17.93 -6.03 -19.23
C GLY A 14 18.94 -6.21 -18.09
N HIS A 15 18.89 -5.38 -17.04
CA HIS A 15 19.82 -5.44 -15.93
C HIS A 15 19.21 -6.11 -14.68
N ARG A 16 19.89 -7.12 -14.14
CA ARG A 16 19.51 -7.74 -12.86
C ARG A 16 19.65 -6.72 -11.74
N THR A 17 18.56 -6.52 -11.03
CA THR A 17 18.39 -5.49 -10.02
C THR A 17 17.77 -6.10 -8.76
N SER A 18 18.35 -5.83 -7.60
CA SER A 18 17.73 -6.18 -6.32
C SER A 18 16.75 -5.09 -5.91
N LEU A 19 15.50 -5.47 -5.63
CA LEU A 19 14.44 -4.58 -5.15
C LEU A 19 13.98 -5.06 -3.78
N ARG A 20 13.80 -4.12 -2.84
CA ARG A 20 13.40 -4.42 -1.45
C ARG A 20 12.07 -3.74 -1.12
N LEU A 21 11.03 -4.53 -0.90
CA LEU A 21 9.66 -4.07 -0.61
C LEU A 21 9.08 -4.85 0.58
N GLU A 22 8.05 -4.30 1.23
CA GLU A 22 7.23 -5.01 2.21
C GLU A 22 6.48 -6.16 1.53
N GLN A 23 6.12 -7.21 2.27
CA GLN A 23 5.38 -8.34 1.70
C GLN A 23 4.06 -7.91 1.07
N ASP A 24 3.26 -7.11 1.77
CA ASP A 24 1.98 -6.60 1.26
C ASP A 24 2.16 -5.77 -0.03
N VAL A 25 3.33 -5.13 -0.22
CA VAL A 25 3.64 -4.33 -1.41
C VAL A 25 4.08 -5.22 -2.58
N TRP A 26 4.76 -6.34 -2.31
CA TRP A 26 5.02 -7.36 -3.33
C TRP A 26 3.74 -8.01 -3.84
N GLU A 27 2.84 -8.36 -2.93
CA GLU A 27 1.53 -8.95 -3.27
C GLU A 27 0.72 -7.99 -4.14
N ALA A 28 0.65 -6.70 -3.78
CA ALA A 28 -0.01 -5.69 -4.59
C ALA A 28 0.62 -5.52 -5.99
N LEU A 29 1.95 -5.64 -6.10
CA LEU A 29 2.63 -5.61 -7.40
C LEU A 29 2.31 -6.84 -8.26
N GLU A 30 2.27 -8.03 -7.65
CA GLU A 30 1.88 -9.28 -8.30
C GLU A 30 0.42 -9.21 -8.80
N GLU A 31 -0.47 -8.63 -8.00
CA GLU A 31 -1.87 -8.43 -8.36
C GLU A 31 -2.03 -7.51 -9.59
N ILE A 32 -1.15 -6.51 -9.73
CA ILE A 32 -1.09 -5.66 -10.93
C ILE A 32 -0.54 -6.45 -12.12
N CYS A 33 0.51 -7.25 -11.90
CA CYS A 33 1.10 -8.10 -12.95
C CYS A 33 0.05 -9.04 -13.55
N ASP A 34 -0.74 -9.69 -12.70
CA ASP A 34 -1.80 -10.61 -13.13
C ASP A 34 -2.91 -9.89 -13.92
N ARG A 35 -3.32 -8.69 -13.49
CA ARG A 35 -4.34 -7.90 -14.20
C ARG A 35 -3.89 -7.40 -15.56
N GLU A 36 -2.64 -6.94 -15.64
CA GLU A 36 -2.07 -6.39 -16.87
C GLU A 36 -1.54 -7.48 -17.80
N ASN A 37 -1.52 -8.74 -17.35
CA ASN A 37 -0.88 -9.86 -18.04
C ASN A 37 0.58 -9.53 -18.41
N LEU A 38 1.32 -8.98 -17.44
CA LEU A 38 2.72 -8.60 -17.55
C LEU A 38 3.53 -9.25 -16.44
N SER A 39 4.78 -9.60 -16.73
CA SER A 39 5.70 -10.03 -15.68
C SER A 39 6.14 -8.86 -14.79
N VAL A 40 6.56 -9.18 -13.56
CA VAL A 40 7.17 -8.19 -12.64
C VAL A 40 8.38 -7.47 -13.26
N HIS A 41 9.11 -8.11 -14.17
CA HIS A 41 10.23 -7.52 -14.89
C HIS A 41 9.77 -6.44 -15.87
N GLN A 42 8.70 -6.72 -16.62
CA GLN A 42 8.11 -5.76 -17.56
C GLN A 42 7.53 -4.57 -16.82
N VAL A 43 6.76 -4.79 -15.76
CA VAL A 43 6.19 -3.70 -14.95
C VAL A 43 7.29 -2.83 -14.33
N CYS A 44 8.32 -3.45 -13.73
CA CYS A 44 9.45 -2.70 -13.17
C CYS A 44 10.23 -1.90 -14.24
N SER A 45 10.36 -2.42 -15.46
CA SER A 45 10.99 -1.71 -16.58
C SER A 45 10.14 -0.50 -17.01
N LEU A 46 8.82 -0.68 -17.16
CA LEU A 46 7.88 0.41 -17.48
C LEU A 46 7.84 1.51 -16.42
N VAL A 47 8.03 1.16 -15.14
CA VAL A 47 8.14 2.13 -14.05
C VAL A 47 9.49 2.86 -14.10
N GLU A 48 10.57 2.15 -14.37
CA GLU A 48 11.92 2.74 -14.49
C GLU A 48 11.95 3.78 -15.61
N ASP A 49 11.33 3.51 -16.76
CA ASP A 49 11.31 4.41 -17.92
C ASP A 49 10.55 5.72 -17.65
N ARG A 50 9.63 5.71 -16.67
CA ARG A 50 8.84 6.89 -16.27
C ARG A 50 9.37 7.57 -15.00
N ARG A 51 10.47 7.05 -14.43
CA ARG A 51 11.02 7.49 -13.14
C ARG A 51 11.72 8.85 -13.28
N ALA A 52 11.16 9.89 -12.67
CA ALA A 52 11.73 11.24 -12.64
C ALA A 52 12.64 11.48 -11.42
N GLY A 53 13.77 10.76 -11.34
CA GLY A 53 14.82 11.00 -10.33
C GLY A 53 14.56 10.42 -8.93
N SER A 54 13.38 9.89 -8.63
CA SER A 54 13.14 9.13 -7.38
C SER A 54 13.93 7.83 -7.35
N SER A 55 14.15 7.20 -6.19
CA SER A 55 14.69 5.83 -6.17
C SER A 55 13.71 4.87 -6.86
N ARG A 56 14.21 3.76 -7.42
CA ARG A 56 13.38 2.73 -8.05
C ARG A 56 12.33 2.16 -7.11
N THR A 57 12.73 1.89 -5.87
CA THR A 57 11.81 1.40 -4.84
C THR A 57 10.70 2.40 -4.54
N ALA A 58 11.02 3.70 -4.47
CA ALA A 58 10.00 4.74 -4.32
C ALA A 58 9.09 4.83 -5.55
N ALA A 59 9.66 4.74 -6.76
CA ALA A 59 8.89 4.77 -8.01
C ALA A 59 7.91 3.59 -8.12
N VAL A 60 8.34 2.36 -7.79
CA VAL A 60 7.48 1.18 -7.80
C VAL A 60 6.35 1.31 -6.77
N ARG A 61 6.64 1.76 -5.54
CA ARG A 61 5.59 2.00 -4.54
C ARG A 61 4.59 3.06 -5.00
N ALA A 62 5.08 4.16 -5.58
CA ALA A 62 4.22 5.23 -6.09
C ALA A 62 3.36 4.76 -7.26
N PHE A 63 3.90 3.92 -8.15
CA PHE A 63 3.15 3.29 -9.23
C PHE A 63 2.02 2.41 -8.70
N ILE A 64 2.31 1.49 -7.77
CA ILE A 64 1.31 0.62 -7.14
C ILE A 64 0.20 1.46 -6.50
N LEU A 65 0.58 2.47 -5.72
CA LEU A 65 -0.38 3.38 -5.08
C LEU A 65 -1.27 4.08 -6.11
N ARG A 66 -0.68 4.61 -7.19
CA ARG A 66 -1.44 5.29 -8.25
C ARG A 66 -2.41 4.33 -8.93
N TYR A 67 -1.95 3.13 -9.30
CA TYR A 67 -2.77 2.11 -9.95
C TYR A 67 -4.07 1.82 -9.18
N PHE A 68 -3.94 1.54 -7.88
CA PHE A 68 -5.12 1.27 -7.06
C PHE A 68 -5.94 2.52 -6.71
N ARG A 69 -5.31 3.69 -6.60
CA ARG A 69 -6.03 4.95 -6.36
C ARG A 69 -6.90 5.33 -7.56
N GLU A 70 -6.42 5.13 -8.77
CA GLU A 70 -7.20 5.39 -10.00
C GLU A 70 -8.40 4.44 -10.12
N ALA A 71 -8.29 3.21 -9.61
CA ALA A 71 -9.41 2.27 -9.52
C ALA A 71 -10.37 2.56 -8.34
N ALA A 72 -9.96 3.37 -7.36
CA ALA A 72 -10.74 3.64 -6.17
C ALA A 72 -11.85 4.67 -6.45
N SER A 73 -13.09 4.18 -6.55
CA SER A 73 -14.29 5.02 -6.68
C SER A 73 -14.96 5.26 -5.34
N ASP A 74 -15.77 6.32 -5.23
CA ASP A 74 -16.56 6.61 -4.02
C ASP A 74 -17.48 5.44 -3.65
N THR A 75 -18.17 4.86 -4.64
CA THR A 75 -18.99 3.67 -4.43
C THR A 75 -18.14 2.48 -3.97
N GLY A 76 -16.92 2.30 -4.51
CA GLY A 76 -15.98 1.30 -4.06
C GLY A 76 -15.55 1.48 -2.60
N HIS A 77 -15.24 2.71 -2.20
CA HIS A 77 -14.91 3.05 -0.81
C HIS A 77 -16.07 2.74 0.14
N VAL A 78 -17.31 3.10 -0.23
CA VAL A 78 -18.49 2.78 0.58
C VAL A 78 -18.67 1.27 0.74
N ARG A 79 -18.56 0.50 -0.36
CA ARG A 79 -18.69 -0.96 -0.34
C ARG A 79 -17.61 -1.64 0.49
N ALA A 80 -16.38 -1.13 0.44
CA ALA A 80 -15.27 -1.61 1.27
C ALA A 80 -15.35 -1.13 2.73
N GLY A 81 -16.31 -0.28 3.09
CA GLY A 81 -16.45 0.27 4.44
C GLY A 81 -15.39 1.32 4.81
N HIS A 82 -14.71 1.91 3.82
CA HIS A 82 -13.71 2.95 4.00
C HIS A 82 -14.35 4.29 4.43
N GLY A 83 -13.53 5.25 4.87
CA GLY A 83 -13.97 6.60 5.26
C GLY A 83 -14.58 6.73 6.66
N LYS A 84 -14.71 5.62 7.41
CA LYS A 84 -15.34 5.60 8.74
C LYS A 84 -14.39 5.88 9.92
N MET A 85 -13.12 6.18 9.66
CA MET A 85 -12.10 6.30 10.70
C MET A 85 -12.39 7.43 11.70
N ALA A 86 -12.99 8.54 11.27
CA ALA A 86 -13.38 9.63 12.18
C ALA A 86 -14.38 9.16 13.25
N ALA A 87 -15.37 8.35 12.87
CA ALA A 87 -16.33 7.77 13.80
C ALA A 87 -15.65 6.79 14.78
N VAL A 88 -14.70 5.99 14.30
CA VAL A 88 -13.90 5.07 15.13
C VAL A 88 -13.09 5.84 16.19
N VAL A 89 -12.45 6.94 15.79
CA VAL A 89 -11.66 7.78 16.72
C VAL A 89 -12.56 8.42 17.78
N SER A 90 -13.72 8.95 17.37
CA SER A 90 -14.71 9.53 18.32
C SER A 90 -15.24 8.50 19.32
N ALA A 91 -15.64 7.31 18.87
CA ALA A 91 -16.13 6.25 19.76
C ALA A 91 -15.08 5.81 20.78
N LYS A 92 -13.81 5.74 20.38
CA LYS A 92 -12.70 5.39 21.28
C LYS A 92 -12.41 6.48 22.31
N LYS A 93 -12.68 7.76 21.99
CA LYS A 93 -12.56 8.87 22.94
C LYS A 93 -13.65 8.81 24.01
N THR A 94 -14.90 8.52 23.62
CA THR A 94 -16.02 8.35 24.56
C THR A 94 -15.76 7.19 25.53
N ALA A 95 -15.37 6.02 25.01
CA ALA A 95 -15.09 4.85 25.84
C ALA A 95 -13.92 5.04 26.83
N ARG A 96 -12.93 5.88 26.50
CA ARG A 96 -11.83 6.23 27.42
C ARG A 96 -12.24 7.23 28.50
N ALA A 97 -13.17 8.14 28.19
CA ALA A 97 -13.70 9.09 29.18
C ALA A 97 -14.54 8.37 30.24
N ASP A 98 -15.38 7.42 29.82
CA ASP A 98 -16.22 6.62 30.73
C ASP A 98 -15.40 5.70 31.64
N ALA A 99 -14.26 5.18 31.16
CA ALA A 99 -13.35 4.33 31.94
C ALA A 99 -12.49 5.11 32.96
N GLY A 100 -12.26 6.41 32.75
CA GLY A 100 -11.49 7.26 33.66
C GLY A 100 -12.27 7.75 34.88
N ALA A 101 -13.59 7.87 34.77
CA ALA A 101 -14.46 8.34 35.85
C ALA A 101 -14.67 7.32 36.98
N GLY A 102 -14.35 6.04 36.77
CA GLY A 102 -14.49 4.98 37.76
C GLY A 102 -13.29 4.79 38.71
N ALA A 103 -12.19 5.54 38.53
CA ALA A 103 -10.93 5.32 39.26
C ALA A 103 -10.66 6.32 40.41
N GLU A 104 -11.50 7.34 40.61
CA GLU A 104 -11.33 8.37 41.66
C GLU A 104 -12.26 8.20 42.87
N MET A 105 -12.88 7.03 43.05
CA MET A 105 -13.66 6.69 44.25
C MET A 105 -13.02 5.51 45.00
N ASN A 106 -11.87 5.73 45.62
CA ASN A 106 -11.45 5.01 46.84
C ASN A 106 -10.39 5.79 47.61
#